data_AF-A0A8J5LFK1-F1
#
_entry.id   AF-A0A8J5LFK1-F1
#
_cell.length_a   1.000
_cell.length_b   1.000
_cell.length_c   1.000
_cell.angle_alpha   90.00
_cell.angle_beta   90.00
_cell.angle_gamma   90.00
#
_symmetry.space_group_name_H-M   'P 1'
#
loop_
_entity.id
_entity.type
_entity.pdbx_description
1 polymer ?
#
loop_
_entity_poly.entity_id
_entity_poly.type
_entity_poly.pdbx_seq_one_letter_code
_entity_poly.pdbx_strand_id
1 'polypeptide(L)'
;MADCADTLQDSLIMMGEIGGNDYIYPIFQRRSLEEVKSFVPFVVATISSAVTELIELGARTLVVPGITPLGCHSAFLTEFQTQNVDDYDAGTGCLNWLNEFSTYHNSLLEAELQTLRGLNPHATIIYADYFAAIISILNNPNQFGFGNDTLVSCCGGGGPYNYNRRLGCGSDGYSLCDEPSRCVIWDGLHMTEATHRIIAGGLLQGPFASPAIADACPLQSVIHSSTSRMVS
;
A
#
# COMPACT_ATOMS: atom_id res chain seq x y z
N MET A 1 -29.45 -4.73 19.29
CA MET A 1 -28.13 -5.10 18.77
C MET A 1 -28.30 -5.11 17.27
N ALA A 2 -27.54 -4.30 16.54
CA ALA A 2 -27.54 -4.40 15.08
C ALA A 2 -27.12 -5.82 14.68
N ASP A 3 -27.73 -6.38 13.65
CA ASP A 3 -27.29 -7.66 13.10
C ASP A 3 -25.85 -7.49 12.56
N CYS A 4 -25.07 -8.57 12.53
CA CYS A 4 -23.69 -8.55 12.01
C CYS A 4 -23.69 -8.06 10.55
N ALA A 5 -24.67 -8.53 9.78
CA ALA A 5 -24.89 -8.11 8.39
C ALA A 5 -25.13 -6.60 8.28
N ASP A 6 -25.99 -6.02 9.13
CA ASP A 6 -26.26 -4.57 9.14
C ASP A 6 -24.99 -3.76 9.43
N THR A 7 -24.18 -4.24 10.36
CA THR A 7 -22.91 -3.59 10.73
C THR A 7 -21.93 -3.58 9.56
N LEU A 8 -21.77 -4.72 8.87
CA LEU A 8 -20.90 -4.83 7.70
C LEU A 8 -21.41 -3.98 6.52
N GLN A 9 -22.73 -3.89 6.38
CA GLN A 9 -23.37 -3.14 5.31
C GLN A 9 -23.08 -1.64 5.40
N ASP A 10 -23.05 -1.09 6.61
CA ASP A 10 -22.83 0.33 6.88
C ASP A 10 -21.35 0.67 7.13
N SER A 11 -20.45 -0.31 6.99
CA SER A 11 -19.01 -0.16 7.23
C SER A 11 -18.21 -0.07 5.93
N LEU A 12 -17.11 0.68 5.97
CA LEU A 12 -16.01 0.56 5.02
C LEU A 12 -15.04 -0.51 5.51
N ILE A 13 -14.79 -1.53 4.68
CA ILE A 13 -13.90 -2.64 5.00
C ILE A 13 -12.58 -2.46 4.25
N MET A 14 -11.47 -2.36 5.00
CA MET A 14 -10.12 -2.28 4.44
C MET A 14 -9.49 -3.68 4.44
N MET A 15 -9.23 -4.25 3.27
CA MET A 15 -8.72 -5.64 3.14
C MET A 15 -7.28 -5.83 3.67
N GLY A 16 -6.52 -4.74 3.84
CA GLY A 16 -5.10 -4.78 4.18
C GLY A 16 -4.20 -5.19 3.01
N GLU A 17 -2.88 -5.10 3.20
CA GLU A 17 -1.88 -5.52 2.21
C GLU A 17 -1.71 -7.05 2.18
N ILE A 18 -2.72 -7.76 1.68
CA ILE A 18 -2.68 -9.21 1.51
C ILE A 18 -1.73 -9.56 0.35
N GLY A 19 -0.84 -10.53 0.54
CA GLY A 19 0.03 -11.05 -0.53
C GLY A 19 1.47 -10.55 -0.53
N GLY A 20 1.76 -9.38 0.07
CA GLY A 20 3.11 -8.80 0.04
C GLY A 20 4.17 -9.75 0.63
N ASN A 21 3.87 -10.34 1.78
CA ASN A 21 4.76 -11.28 2.47
C ASN A 21 4.99 -12.58 1.68
N ASP A 22 3.99 -13.04 0.94
CA ASP A 22 4.06 -14.23 0.09
C ASP A 22 5.11 -14.11 -1.02
N TYR A 23 5.49 -12.88 -1.39
CA TYR A 23 6.58 -12.59 -2.34
C TYR A 23 7.88 -12.19 -1.64
N ILE A 24 7.79 -11.34 -0.61
CA ILE A 24 8.96 -10.84 0.12
C ILE A 24 9.79 -12.01 0.64
N TYR A 25 9.20 -12.92 1.42
CA TYR A 25 9.95 -14.03 2.01
C TYR A 25 10.72 -14.89 0.99
N PRO A 26 10.09 -15.44 -0.07
CA PRO A 26 10.82 -16.26 -1.03
C PRO A 26 11.85 -15.47 -1.86
N ILE A 27 11.61 -14.19 -2.16
CA ILE A 27 12.61 -13.35 -2.84
C ILE A 27 13.85 -13.19 -1.94
N PHE A 28 13.68 -12.86 -0.66
CA PHE A 28 14.80 -12.78 0.31
C PHE A 28 15.47 -14.13 0.61
N GLN A 29 14.84 -15.26 0.24
CA GLN A 29 15.43 -16.60 0.23
C GLN A 29 16.14 -16.94 -1.10
N ARG A 30 16.20 -15.99 -2.04
CA ARG A 30 16.81 -16.16 -3.37
C ARG A 30 16.13 -17.25 -4.20
N ARG A 31 14.82 -17.47 -4.03
CA ARG A 31 14.04 -18.29 -4.96
C ARG A 31 14.00 -17.63 -6.34
N SER A 32 13.79 -18.42 -7.40
CA SER A 32 13.78 -17.88 -8.75
C SER A 32 12.57 -16.95 -8.94
N LEU A 33 12.73 -15.91 -9.75
CA LEU A 33 11.62 -14.99 -10.03
C LEU A 33 10.45 -15.70 -10.72
N GLU A 34 10.73 -16.73 -11.52
CA GLU A 34 9.70 -17.57 -12.15
C GLU A 34 8.87 -18.31 -11.09
N GLU A 35 9.53 -18.90 -10.09
CA GLU A 35 8.84 -19.55 -8.98
C GLU A 35 7.98 -18.56 -8.19
N VAL A 36 8.51 -17.40 -7.84
CA VAL A 36 7.75 -16.37 -7.09
C VAL A 36 6.59 -15.82 -7.93
N LYS A 37 6.80 -15.60 -9.24
CA LYS A 37 5.73 -15.18 -10.17
C LYS A 37 4.61 -16.21 -10.25
N SER A 38 4.91 -17.50 -10.08
CA SER A 38 3.88 -18.55 -10.06
C SER A 38 2.91 -18.43 -8.88
N PHE A 39 3.27 -17.70 -7.81
CA PHE A 39 2.41 -17.48 -6.65
C PHE A 39 1.33 -16.42 -6.91
N VAL A 40 1.59 -15.48 -7.84
CA VAL A 40 0.74 -14.32 -8.08
C VAL A 40 -0.73 -14.69 -8.37
N PRO A 41 -1.04 -15.64 -9.26
CA PRO A 41 -2.43 -16.04 -9.50
C PRO A 41 -3.13 -16.61 -8.25
N PHE A 42 -2.40 -17.36 -7.40
CA PHE A 42 -2.96 -17.92 -6.17
C PHE A 42 -3.23 -16.84 -5.11
N VAL A 43 -2.34 -15.87 -4.99
CA VAL A 43 -2.52 -14.74 -4.07
C VAL A 43 -3.71 -13.88 -4.52
N VAL A 44 -3.79 -13.55 -5.82
CA VAL A 44 -4.94 -12.79 -6.37
C VAL A 44 -6.25 -13.56 -6.17
N ALA A 45 -6.27 -14.88 -6.41
CA ALA A 45 -7.44 -15.71 -6.14
C ALA A 45 -7.83 -15.71 -4.65
N THR A 46 -6.84 -15.70 -3.74
CA THR A 46 -7.09 -15.63 -2.29
C THR A 46 -7.70 -14.29 -1.88
N ILE A 47 -7.21 -13.18 -2.43
CA ILE A 47 -7.79 -11.85 -2.24
C ILE A 47 -9.23 -11.82 -2.76
N SER A 48 -9.46 -12.34 -3.97
CA SER A 48 -10.78 -12.43 -4.60
C SER A 48 -11.77 -13.23 -3.76
N SER A 49 -11.33 -14.38 -3.24
CA SER A 49 -12.14 -15.21 -2.34
C SER A 49 -12.54 -14.46 -1.07
N ALA A 50 -11.60 -13.75 -0.43
CA ALA A 50 -11.88 -13.00 0.79
C ALA A 50 -12.83 -11.81 0.53
N VAL A 51 -12.67 -11.10 -0.58
CA VAL A 51 -13.60 -10.04 -1.00
C VAL A 51 -15.00 -10.61 -1.22
N THR A 52 -15.10 -11.75 -1.91
CA THR A 52 -16.38 -12.42 -2.19
C THR A 52 -17.08 -12.85 -0.90
N GLU A 53 -16.36 -13.48 0.02
CA GLU A 53 -16.91 -13.93 1.31
C GLU A 53 -17.42 -12.74 2.14
N LEU A 54 -16.69 -11.63 2.18
CA LEU A 54 -17.14 -10.43 2.89
C LEU A 54 -18.40 -9.83 2.28
N ILE A 55 -18.52 -9.83 0.95
CA ILE A 55 -19.74 -9.39 0.26
C ILE A 55 -20.91 -10.32 0.60
N GLU A 56 -20.70 -11.64 0.60
CA GLU A 56 -21.73 -12.63 0.99
C GLU A 56 -22.19 -12.45 2.45
N LEU A 57 -21.29 -11.99 3.33
CA LEU A 57 -21.59 -11.64 4.72
C LEU A 57 -22.29 -10.27 4.89
N GLY A 58 -22.42 -9.49 3.82
CA GLY A 58 -23.16 -8.23 3.79
C GLY A 58 -22.33 -6.97 3.58
N ALA A 59 -21.00 -7.08 3.42
CA ALA A 59 -20.15 -5.92 3.17
C ALA A 59 -20.49 -5.26 1.82
N ARG A 60 -20.70 -3.94 1.83
CA ARG A 60 -21.02 -3.18 0.61
C ARG A 60 -19.94 -2.23 0.16
N THR A 61 -18.96 -1.91 0.99
CA THR A 61 -17.85 -1.05 0.60
C THR A 61 -16.53 -1.64 1.04
N LEU A 62 -15.71 -2.02 0.07
CA LEU A 62 -14.43 -2.68 0.31
C LEU A 62 -13.32 -1.91 -0.38
N VAL A 63 -12.23 -1.67 0.34
CA VAL A 63 -10.98 -1.09 -0.20
C VAL A 63 -9.95 -2.20 -0.26
N VAL A 64 -9.43 -2.44 -1.46
CA VAL A 64 -8.47 -3.52 -1.76
C VAL A 64 -7.16 -2.90 -2.25
N PRO A 65 -6.11 -2.86 -1.42
CA PRO A 65 -4.79 -2.39 -1.81
C PRO A 65 -4.10 -3.32 -2.80
N GLY A 66 -3.42 -2.74 -3.79
CA GLY A 66 -2.32 -3.42 -4.48
C GLY A 66 -1.05 -3.43 -3.64
N ILE A 67 0.00 -4.09 -4.13
CA ILE A 67 1.31 -4.09 -3.47
C ILE A 67 2.12 -2.85 -3.84
N THR A 68 2.98 -2.44 -2.92
CA THR A 68 3.89 -1.30 -3.03
C THR A 68 5.00 -1.56 -4.07
N PRO A 69 5.76 -0.54 -4.54
CA PRO A 69 6.82 -0.74 -5.51
C PRO A 69 8.03 -1.38 -4.84
N LEU A 70 8.10 -2.72 -4.82
CA LEU A 70 9.10 -3.51 -4.07
C LEU A 70 10.55 -3.09 -4.37
N GLY A 71 10.83 -2.66 -5.60
CA GLY A 71 12.17 -2.22 -6.01
C GLY A 71 12.64 -0.93 -5.36
N CYS A 72 11.74 -0.18 -4.72
CA CYS A 72 12.03 1.08 -4.04
C CYS A 72 12.31 0.92 -2.54
N HIS A 73 12.16 -0.28 -1.99
CA HIS A 73 12.38 -0.53 -0.57
C HIS A 73 13.87 -0.65 -0.28
N SER A 74 14.37 0.04 0.76
CA SER A 74 15.80 0.01 1.13
C SER A 74 16.32 -1.40 1.35
N ALA A 75 15.48 -2.30 1.87
CA ALA A 75 15.85 -3.70 2.09
C ALA A 75 16.14 -4.44 0.79
N PHE A 76 15.30 -4.27 -0.23
CA PHE A 76 15.53 -4.87 -1.55
C PHE A 76 16.69 -4.20 -2.27
N LEU A 77 16.78 -2.87 -2.22
CA LEU A 77 17.91 -2.13 -2.80
C LEU A 77 19.25 -2.61 -2.22
N THR A 78 19.31 -2.85 -0.91
CA THR A 78 20.53 -3.32 -0.25
C THR A 78 20.86 -4.78 -0.60
N GLU A 79 19.87 -5.68 -0.58
CA GLU A 79 20.10 -7.11 -0.82
C GLU A 79 20.32 -7.46 -2.29
N PHE A 80 19.78 -6.67 -3.22
CA PHE A 80 19.80 -6.93 -4.67
C PHE A 80 20.52 -5.84 -5.44
N GLN A 81 21.36 -5.03 -4.78
CA GLN A 81 22.18 -4.04 -5.47
C GLN A 81 23.06 -4.67 -6.56
N THR A 82 23.18 -3.98 -7.68
CA THR A 82 24.05 -4.36 -8.79
C THR A 82 24.93 -3.17 -9.18
N GLN A 83 25.93 -3.42 -10.03
CA GLN A 83 26.76 -2.36 -10.62
C GLN A 83 26.20 -1.88 -11.96
N ASN A 84 25.16 -2.52 -12.48
CA ASN A 84 24.56 -2.18 -13.75
C ASN A 84 23.53 -1.07 -13.54
N VAL A 85 23.82 0.12 -14.04
CA VAL A 85 22.93 1.28 -13.92
C VAL A 85 21.57 1.05 -14.58
N ASP A 86 21.51 0.19 -15.61
CA ASP A 86 20.27 -0.12 -16.34
C ASP A 86 19.31 -1.00 -15.53
N ASP A 87 19.76 -1.59 -14.43
CA ASP A 87 18.89 -2.35 -13.52
C ASP A 87 18.01 -1.43 -12.65
N TYR A 88 18.28 -0.12 -12.67
CA TYR A 88 17.62 0.89 -11.85
C TYR A 88 16.82 1.87 -12.69
N ASP A 89 15.70 2.32 -12.16
CA ASP A 89 14.93 3.41 -12.74
C ASP A 89 15.72 4.73 -12.58
N ALA A 90 15.90 5.46 -13.67
CA ALA A 90 16.75 6.65 -13.69
C ALA A 90 16.17 7.84 -12.89
N GLY A 91 14.85 7.87 -12.67
CA GLY A 91 14.19 8.95 -11.93
C GLY A 91 14.18 8.71 -10.43
N THR A 92 13.83 7.49 -10.03
CA THR A 92 13.58 7.12 -8.63
C THR A 92 14.74 6.37 -7.98
N GLY A 93 15.60 5.70 -8.77
CA GLY A 93 16.66 4.82 -8.26
C GLY A 93 16.17 3.45 -7.79
N CYS A 94 14.93 3.08 -8.08
CA CYS A 94 14.36 1.78 -7.71
C CYS A 94 14.81 0.66 -8.66
N LEU A 95 14.86 -0.59 -8.17
CA LEU A 95 15.16 -1.75 -9.01
C LEU A 95 14.01 -2.06 -9.98
N ASN A 96 14.29 -2.03 -11.29
CA ASN A 96 13.29 -2.18 -12.36
C ASN A 96 12.55 -3.51 -12.27
N TRP A 97 13.27 -4.62 -12.18
CA TRP A 97 12.67 -5.97 -12.22
C TRP A 97 11.72 -6.27 -11.04
N LEU A 98 11.94 -5.64 -9.88
CA LEU A 98 11.06 -5.76 -8.71
C LEU A 98 9.80 -4.90 -8.85
N ASN A 99 9.93 -3.72 -9.44
CA ASN A 99 8.78 -2.88 -9.75
C ASN A 99 7.96 -3.49 -10.89
N GLU A 100 8.58 -4.12 -11.89
CA GLU A 100 7.88 -4.90 -12.91
C GLU A 100 7.09 -6.07 -12.30
N PHE A 101 7.66 -6.76 -11.31
CA PHE A 101 6.95 -7.80 -10.55
C PHE A 101 5.73 -7.22 -9.81
N SER A 102 5.90 -6.06 -9.17
CA SER A 102 4.84 -5.38 -8.43
C SER A 102 3.68 -4.97 -9.36
N THR A 103 4.02 -4.40 -10.52
CA THR A 103 3.07 -4.05 -11.57
C THR A 103 2.35 -5.28 -12.13
N TYR A 104 3.05 -6.40 -12.31
CA TYR A 104 2.42 -7.65 -12.75
C TYR A 104 1.34 -8.12 -11.78
N HIS A 105 1.63 -8.17 -10.48
CA HIS A 105 0.61 -8.50 -9.47
C HIS A 105 -0.56 -7.51 -9.51
N ASN A 106 -0.26 -6.21 -9.45
CA ASN A 106 -1.29 -5.17 -9.40
C ASN A 106 -2.20 -5.22 -10.63
N SER A 107 -1.65 -5.47 -11.82
CA SER A 107 -2.44 -5.60 -13.05
C SER A 107 -3.42 -6.79 -13.02
N LEU A 108 -3.01 -7.93 -12.45
CA LEU A 108 -3.89 -9.09 -12.31
C LEU A 108 -4.95 -8.87 -11.22
N LEU A 109 -4.57 -8.23 -10.12
CA LEU A 109 -5.50 -7.85 -9.07
C LEU A 109 -6.56 -6.89 -9.62
N GLU A 110 -6.17 -5.81 -10.29
CA GLU A 110 -7.10 -4.84 -10.88
C GLU A 110 -8.08 -5.51 -11.86
N ALA A 111 -7.59 -6.41 -12.73
CA ALA A 111 -8.44 -7.17 -13.64
C ALA A 111 -9.46 -8.04 -12.88
N GLU A 112 -9.03 -8.71 -11.82
CA GLU A 112 -9.91 -9.52 -10.97
C GLU A 112 -10.95 -8.66 -10.22
N LEU A 113 -10.54 -7.49 -9.70
CA LEU A 113 -11.48 -6.55 -9.08
C LEU A 113 -12.51 -6.02 -10.09
N GLN A 114 -12.16 -5.85 -11.37
CA GLN A 114 -13.15 -5.52 -12.40
C GLN A 114 -14.16 -6.65 -12.61
N THR A 115 -13.72 -7.91 -12.62
CA THR A 115 -14.61 -9.07 -12.66
C THR A 115 -15.56 -9.07 -11.46
N LEU A 116 -15.03 -8.89 -10.25
CA LEU A 116 -15.83 -8.87 -9.02
C LEU A 116 -16.85 -7.74 -8.99
N ARG A 117 -16.52 -6.55 -9.49
CA ARG A 117 -17.48 -5.44 -9.65
C ARG A 117 -18.64 -5.81 -10.59
N GLY A 118 -18.34 -6.52 -11.68
CA GLY A 118 -19.37 -7.01 -12.61
C GLY A 118 -20.28 -8.06 -12.00
N LEU A 119 -19.74 -8.95 -11.16
CA LEU A 119 -20.50 -9.99 -10.45
C LEU A 119 -21.31 -9.43 -9.28
N ASN A 120 -20.83 -8.36 -8.65
CA ASN A 120 -21.41 -7.79 -7.43
C ASN A 120 -21.80 -6.31 -7.61
N PRO A 121 -22.78 -5.98 -8.48
CA PRO A 121 -23.15 -4.59 -8.77
C PRO A 121 -23.74 -3.83 -7.56
N HIS A 122 -24.05 -4.54 -6.47
CA HIS A 122 -24.54 -3.98 -5.21
C HIS A 122 -23.41 -3.61 -4.23
N ALA A 123 -22.17 -4.03 -4.51
CA ALA A 123 -20.99 -3.73 -3.71
C ALA A 123 -20.09 -2.73 -4.44
N THR A 124 -19.52 -1.79 -3.68
CA THR A 124 -18.50 -0.86 -4.12
C THR A 124 -17.13 -1.41 -3.75
N ILE A 125 -16.38 -1.84 -4.77
CA ILE A 125 -15.03 -2.36 -4.61
C ILE A 125 -14.05 -1.29 -5.11
N ILE A 126 -13.23 -0.77 -4.20
CA ILE A 126 -12.28 0.31 -4.43
C ILE A 126 -10.88 -0.29 -4.53
N TYR A 127 -10.18 -0.03 -5.63
CA TYR A 127 -8.75 -0.38 -5.72
C TYR A 127 -7.94 0.75 -5.07
N ALA A 128 -7.01 0.40 -4.17
CA ALA A 128 -6.09 1.35 -3.55
C ALA A 128 -4.69 1.18 -4.15
N ASP A 129 -4.25 2.18 -4.91
CA ASP A 129 -3.02 2.16 -5.71
C ASP A 129 -1.82 2.67 -4.90
N TYR A 130 -1.33 1.81 -4.01
CA TYR A 130 -0.17 2.11 -3.17
C TYR A 130 1.11 2.30 -4.01
N PHE A 131 1.18 1.58 -5.14
CA PHE A 131 2.30 1.69 -6.07
C PHE A 131 2.40 3.12 -6.61
N ALA A 132 1.32 3.64 -7.22
CA ALA A 132 1.32 4.98 -7.78
C ALA A 132 1.53 6.07 -6.70
N ALA A 133 0.97 5.88 -5.51
CA ALA A 133 1.16 6.82 -4.40
C ALA A 133 2.64 6.98 -4.02
N ILE A 134 3.34 5.86 -3.84
CA ILE A 134 4.76 5.86 -3.48
C ILE A 134 5.62 6.37 -4.64
N ILE A 135 5.36 5.94 -5.88
CA ILE A 135 6.10 6.43 -7.05
C ILE A 135 5.89 7.95 -7.26
N SER A 136 4.70 8.48 -6.99
CA SER A 136 4.44 9.93 -7.04
C SER A 136 5.29 10.70 -6.03
N ILE A 137 5.40 10.18 -4.81
CA ILE A 137 6.25 10.73 -3.74
C ILE A 137 7.72 10.70 -4.17
N LEU A 138 8.21 9.57 -4.65
CA LEU A 138 9.63 9.40 -5.01
C LEU A 138 10.06 10.27 -6.20
N ASN A 139 9.16 10.53 -7.15
CA ASN A 139 9.43 11.44 -8.26
C ASN A 139 9.42 12.92 -7.85
N ASN A 140 8.71 13.28 -6.77
CA ASN A 140 8.50 14.68 -6.37
C ASN A 140 8.67 14.89 -4.85
N PRO A 141 9.75 14.41 -4.20
CA PRO A 141 9.81 14.31 -2.74
C PRO A 141 9.68 15.66 -2.04
N ASN A 142 10.31 16.70 -2.60
CA ASN A 142 10.25 18.06 -2.06
C ASN A 142 8.83 18.65 -2.06
N GLN A 143 7.97 18.29 -3.03
CA GLN A 143 6.57 18.74 -3.06
C GLN A 143 5.76 18.15 -1.91
N PHE A 144 6.16 16.97 -1.45
CA PHE A 144 5.54 16.25 -0.34
C PHE A 144 6.25 16.48 1.01
N GLY A 145 7.28 17.34 1.05
CA GLY A 145 8.01 17.69 2.28
C GLY A 145 9.14 16.72 2.66
N PHE A 146 9.48 15.77 1.79
CA PHE A 146 10.58 14.83 2.02
C PHE A 146 11.93 15.40 1.59
N GLY A 147 13.01 14.86 2.18
CA GLY A 147 14.38 15.14 1.76
C GLY A 147 14.77 14.44 0.45
N ASN A 148 15.99 14.67 -0.01
CA ASN A 148 16.49 14.08 -1.26
C ASN A 148 16.84 12.58 -1.12
N ASP A 149 17.21 12.11 0.08
CA ASP A 149 17.59 10.73 0.34
C ASP A 149 16.36 9.84 0.58
N THR A 150 15.44 9.81 -0.39
CA THR A 150 14.12 9.17 -0.27
C THR A 150 14.18 7.65 -0.10
N LEU A 151 15.21 7.00 -0.63
CA LEU A 151 15.40 5.55 -0.58
C LEU A 151 16.19 5.08 0.66
N VAL A 152 16.67 6.00 1.50
CA VAL A 152 17.41 5.68 2.72
C VAL A 152 16.42 5.54 3.88
N SER A 153 16.51 4.44 4.61
CA SER A 153 15.65 4.19 5.78
C SER A 153 15.98 5.17 6.91
N CYS A 154 14.96 5.75 7.55
CA CYS A 154 15.17 6.60 8.72
C CYS A 154 15.81 5.82 9.87
N CYS A 155 15.34 4.61 10.11
CA CYS A 155 15.77 3.75 11.18
C CYS A 155 16.38 2.47 10.60
N GLY A 156 17.53 2.03 11.11
CA GLY A 156 18.13 0.79 10.63
C GLY A 156 19.52 0.51 11.19
N GLY A 157 20.25 -0.41 10.57
CA GLY A 157 21.52 -0.91 11.11
C GLY A 157 22.77 -0.34 10.43
N GLY A 158 22.65 0.79 9.72
CA GLY A 158 23.71 1.32 8.87
C GLY A 158 23.88 0.55 7.54
N GLY A 159 24.97 0.83 6.83
CA GLY A 159 25.24 0.25 5.50
C GLY A 159 24.51 0.97 4.37
N PRO A 160 24.51 0.40 3.15
CA PRO A 160 23.75 0.94 2.02
C PRO A 160 22.29 1.13 2.38
N TYR A 161 21.71 2.28 2.00
CA TYR A 161 20.32 2.66 2.28
C TYR A 161 19.91 2.60 3.76
N ASN A 162 20.88 2.61 4.68
CA ASN A 162 20.69 2.44 6.12
C ASN A 162 19.98 1.14 6.51
N TYR A 163 20.10 0.07 5.73
CA TYR A 163 19.46 -1.22 6.01
C TYR A 163 20.46 -2.33 6.30
N ASN A 164 20.18 -3.13 7.33
CA ASN A 164 20.94 -4.31 7.67
C ASN A 164 20.01 -5.42 8.18
N ARG A 165 19.93 -6.53 7.43
CA ARG A 165 19.06 -7.67 7.74
C ARG A 165 19.30 -8.29 9.14
N ARG A 166 20.49 -8.10 9.72
CA ARG A 166 20.85 -8.64 11.04
C ARG A 166 20.75 -7.62 12.17
N LEU A 167 20.58 -6.34 11.84
CA LEU A 167 20.54 -5.24 12.79
C LEU A 167 19.40 -4.30 12.41
N GLY A 168 18.21 -4.62 12.90
CA GLY A 168 17.01 -3.83 12.64
C GLY A 168 16.78 -2.75 13.70
N CYS A 169 15.78 -1.91 13.43
CA CYS A 169 15.26 -0.94 14.38
C CYS A 169 14.99 -1.54 15.75
N GLY A 170 15.41 -0.84 16.81
CA GLY A 170 15.25 -1.30 18.20
C GLY A 170 16.28 -2.35 18.66
N SER A 171 17.20 -2.77 17.80
CA SER A 171 18.35 -3.62 18.19
C SER A 171 19.51 -2.76 18.72
N ASP A 172 20.33 -3.28 19.64
CA ASP A 172 21.53 -2.55 20.11
C ASP A 172 22.46 -2.15 18.95
N GLY A 173 22.66 -0.84 18.79
CA GLY A 173 23.50 -0.27 17.72
C GLY A 173 22.74 0.16 16.46
N TYR A 174 21.40 0.17 16.47
CA TYR A 174 20.62 0.80 15.41
C TYR A 174 20.91 2.31 15.30
N SER A 175 20.77 2.84 14.10
CA SER A 175 20.77 4.26 13.77
C SER A 175 19.33 4.75 13.60
N LEU A 176 19.12 6.04 13.90
CA LEU A 176 17.86 6.73 13.71
C LEU A 176 18.15 8.11 13.08
N CYS A 177 17.34 8.50 12.10
CA CYS A 177 17.40 9.81 11.49
C CYS A 177 16.86 10.89 12.44
N ASP A 178 17.32 12.14 12.26
CA ASP A 178 16.90 13.24 13.13
C ASP A 178 15.43 13.67 12.90
N GLU A 179 14.94 13.58 11.65
CA GLU A 179 13.61 14.05 11.27
C GLU A 179 12.82 12.97 10.49
N PRO A 180 12.14 12.03 11.19
CA PRO A 180 11.36 10.97 10.53
C PRO A 180 10.27 11.47 9.58
N SER A 181 9.72 12.67 9.82
CA SER A 181 8.72 13.29 8.96
C SER A 181 9.25 13.71 7.58
N ARG A 182 10.58 13.70 7.38
CA ARG A 182 11.24 14.02 6.12
C ARG A 182 11.79 12.80 5.39
N CYS A 183 11.59 11.60 5.93
CA CYS A 183 11.99 10.34 5.32
C CYS A 183 10.78 9.62 4.72
N VAL A 184 10.96 8.95 3.59
CA VAL A 184 9.88 8.16 2.96
C VAL A 184 9.78 6.78 3.61
N ILE A 185 10.93 6.15 3.88
CA ILE A 185 11.05 4.77 4.38
C ILE A 185 11.44 4.78 5.86
N TRP A 186 10.75 3.96 6.66
CA TRP A 186 11.00 3.84 8.09
C TRP A 186 12.16 2.88 8.39
N ASP A 187 12.03 1.59 8.05
CA ASP A 187 12.94 0.52 8.50
C ASP A 187 13.45 -0.41 7.38
N GLY A 188 13.18 -0.03 6.14
CA GLY A 188 13.62 -0.71 4.93
C GLY A 188 12.56 -1.55 4.24
N LEU A 189 11.47 -1.88 4.91
CA LEU A 189 10.28 -2.51 4.32
C LEU A 189 9.01 -1.68 4.53
N HIS A 190 8.96 -0.87 5.58
CA HIS A 190 7.78 -0.07 5.91
C HIS A 190 8.02 1.41 5.60
N MET A 191 6.93 2.11 5.28
CA MET A 191 6.94 3.55 5.03
C MET A 191 6.82 4.32 6.35
N THR A 192 7.26 5.58 6.37
CA THR A 192 7.06 6.44 7.54
C THR A 192 5.60 6.84 7.72
N GLU A 193 5.26 7.31 8.92
CA GLU A 193 3.95 7.91 9.22
C GLU A 193 3.62 9.09 8.28
N ALA A 194 4.64 9.88 7.91
CA ALA A 194 4.48 10.98 6.95
C ALA A 194 4.09 10.47 5.55
N THR A 195 4.73 9.40 5.06
CA THR A 195 4.33 8.75 3.80
C THR A 195 2.93 8.19 3.87
N HIS A 196 2.59 7.47 4.96
CA HIS A 196 1.24 6.93 5.12
C HIS A 196 0.16 8.02 5.19
N ARG A 197 0.46 9.19 5.77
CA ARG A 197 -0.47 10.33 5.78
C ARG A 197 -0.80 10.82 4.36
N ILE A 198 0.19 10.88 3.49
CA ILE A 198 0.01 11.28 2.09
C ILE A 198 -0.76 10.20 1.32
N ILE A 199 -0.39 8.93 1.49
CA ILE A 199 -1.10 7.80 0.88
C ILE A 199 -2.58 7.86 1.29
N ALA A 200 -2.87 7.91 2.59
CA ALA A 200 -4.24 7.98 3.10
C ALA A 200 -5.01 9.17 2.52
N GLY A 201 -4.40 10.36 2.45
CA GLY A 201 -5.01 11.53 1.81
C GLY A 201 -5.38 11.28 0.35
N GLY A 202 -4.48 10.66 -0.42
CA GLY A 202 -4.71 10.35 -1.83
C GLY A 202 -5.66 9.17 -2.08
N LEU A 203 -5.83 8.25 -1.12
CA LEU A 203 -6.91 7.25 -1.17
C LEU A 203 -8.28 7.89 -0.88
N LEU A 204 -8.32 8.79 0.10
CA LEU A 204 -9.54 9.46 0.51
C LEU A 204 -10.06 10.40 -0.57
N GLN A 205 -9.20 11.27 -1.09
CA GLN A 205 -9.59 12.38 -1.97
C GLN A 205 -9.18 12.15 -3.43
N GLY A 206 -8.44 11.08 -3.73
CA GLY A 206 -7.80 10.86 -5.03
C GLY A 206 -6.38 11.45 -5.09
N PRO A 207 -5.56 11.04 -6.08
CA PRO A 207 -5.92 10.17 -7.20
C PRO A 207 -5.56 8.68 -7.00
N PHE A 208 -5.15 8.26 -5.80
CA PHE A 208 -4.57 6.92 -5.59
C PHE A 208 -5.59 5.84 -5.23
N ALA A 209 -6.88 6.09 -5.50
CA ALA A 209 -7.93 5.10 -5.37
C ALA A 209 -8.91 5.17 -6.54
N SER A 210 -9.41 4.02 -6.97
CA SER A 210 -10.34 3.90 -8.10
C SER A 210 -11.58 3.09 -7.69
N PRO A 211 -12.74 3.77 -7.48
CA PRO A 211 -12.89 5.23 -7.33
C PRO A 211 -12.24 5.76 -6.03
N ALA A 212 -12.14 7.08 -5.85
CA ALA A 212 -11.69 7.65 -4.58
C ALA A 212 -12.67 7.31 -3.45
N ILE A 213 -12.17 7.11 -2.22
CA ILE A 213 -13.03 6.68 -1.10
C ILE A 213 -14.12 7.71 -0.80
N ALA A 214 -13.82 9.02 -0.87
CA ALA A 214 -14.82 10.06 -0.62
C ALA A 214 -15.90 10.13 -1.70
N ASP A 215 -15.61 9.71 -2.93
CA ASP A 215 -16.59 9.66 -4.02
C ASP A 215 -17.52 8.44 -3.86
N ALA A 216 -16.96 7.31 -3.39
CA ALA A 216 -17.71 6.09 -3.10
C ALA A 216 -18.55 6.17 -1.82
N CYS A 217 -18.07 6.92 -0.82
CA CYS A 217 -18.72 7.15 0.46
C CYS A 217 -18.89 8.66 0.66
N PRO A 218 -19.88 9.30 0.02
CA PRO A 218 -20.14 10.71 0.28
C PRO A 218 -20.42 10.87 1.77
N LEU A 219 -19.55 11.59 2.47
CA LEU A 219 -19.78 12.01 3.83
C LEU A 219 -21.13 12.73 3.84
N GLN A 220 -22.19 12.05 4.29
CA GLN A 220 -23.42 12.74 4.60
C GLN A 220 -23.01 13.73 5.69
N SER A 221 -22.98 15.01 5.33
CA SER A 221 -22.90 16.09 6.29
C SER A 221 -23.93 15.77 7.37
N VAL A 222 -23.47 15.44 8.57
CA VAL A 222 -24.33 15.32 9.73
C VAL A 222 -24.80 16.74 10.03
N ILE A 223 -25.79 17.22 9.27
CA ILE A 223 -26.53 18.43 9.58
C ILE A 223 -27.38 18.04 10.78
N HIS A 224 -26.82 18.18 11.98
CA HIS A 224 -27.61 18.30 13.19
C HIS A 224 -28.50 19.54 13.02
N SER A 225 -29.72 19.34 12.54
CA SER A 225 -30.79 20.32 12.68
C SER A 225 -31.19 20.38 14.15
N SER A 226 -30.44 21.15 14.94
CA SER A 226 -30.88 21.58 16.27
C SER A 226 -32.07 22.52 16.08
N THR A 227 -33.27 21.94 15.99
CA THR A 227 -34.52 22.69 16.15
C THR A 227 -34.64 23.07 17.62
N SER A 228 -34.23 24.30 17.93
CA SER A 228 -34.49 24.91 19.23
C SER A 228 -36.01 25.12 19.35
N ARG A 229 -36.69 24.25 20.11
CA ARG A 229 -38.06 24.52 20.58
C ARG A 229 -37.97 25.60 21.66
N MET A 230 -38.31 26.83 21.31
CA MET A 230 -38.77 27.80 22.31
C MET A 230 -40.10 27.31 22.87
N VAL A 231 -40.11 26.97 24.15
CA VAL A 231 -41.34 26.87 24.94
C VAL A 231 -41.57 28.24 25.55
N SER A 232 -42.76 28.78 25.27
CA SER A 232 -43.35 30.01 25.81
C SER A 232 -43.43 30.03 27.33
#